data_AF-A0A4Q5UU72-F1
#
_entry.id   AF-A0A4Q5UU72-F1
#
_cell.length_a   1.000
_cell.length_b   1.000
_cell.length_c   1.000
_cell.angle_alpha   90.00
_cell.angle_beta   90.00
_cell.angle_gamma   90.00
#
_symmetry.space_group_name_H-M   'P 1'
#
loop_
_entity.id
_entity.type
_entity.pdbx_description
1 polymer ?
#
loop_
_entity_poly.entity_id
_entity_poly.type
_entity_poly.pdbx_seq_one_letter_code
_entity_poly.pdbx_strand_id
1 'polypeptide(L)' 'MGIEQDINQTSFRNEDQKTAINIIYTFNWMNEKMKAMFDKEE' A
#
# COMPACT_ATOMS: atom_id res chain seq x y z
N MET A 1 10.43 1.71 0.35
CA MET A 1 9.42 2.24 -0.58
C MET A 1 8.28 2.75 0.28
N GLY A 2 8.16 4.07 0.38
CA GLY A 2 7.16 4.72 1.23
C GLY A 2 5.87 4.83 0.44
N ILE A 3 4.78 4.28 0.98
CA ILE A 3 3.43 4.35 0.42
C ILE A 3 3.06 5.78 -0.01
N GLU A 4 3.59 6.79 0.68
CA GLU A 4 3.42 8.21 0.38
C GLU A 4 4.03 8.66 -0.96
N GLN A 5 5.10 8.02 -1.44
CA GLN A 5 5.71 8.34 -2.74
C GLN A 5 4.96 7.69 -3.91
N ASP A 6 4.36 6.52 -3.71
CA ASP A 6 3.60 5.81 -4.75
C ASP A 6 2.15 6.34 -4.87
N ILE A 7 1.56 6.84 -3.78
CA ILE A 7 0.30 7.61 -3.84
C ILE A 7 0.61 9.05 -4.30
N ASN A 8 1.17 9.20 -5.49
CA ASN A 8 1.38 10.50 -6.13
C ASN A 8 0.15 10.93 -6.95
N GLN A 9 -1.05 10.77 -6.36
CA GLN A 9 -2.28 11.27 -6.96
C GLN A 9 -2.47 12.74 -6.58
N THR A 10 -2.54 13.62 -7.60
CA THR A 10 -2.72 15.07 -7.43
C THR A 10 -4.01 15.43 -6.69
N SER A 11 -5.07 14.61 -6.81
CA SER A 11 -6.29 14.72 -6.02
C SER A 11 -7.09 13.40 -6.06
N PHE A 12 -7.86 13.15 -4.99
CA PHE A 12 -8.86 12.09 -4.98
C PHE A 12 -10.18 12.64 -5.54
N ARG A 13 -10.82 11.89 -6.44
CA ARG A 13 -12.09 12.31 -7.06
C ARG A 13 -13.28 12.24 -6.10
N ASN A 14 -13.25 11.28 -5.16
CA ASN A 14 -14.26 11.09 -4.11
C ASN A 14 -13.70 10.24 -2.95
N GLU A 15 -14.43 10.15 -1.84
CA GLU A 15 -14.03 9.38 -0.64
C GLU A 15 -13.93 7.88 -0.89
N ASP A 16 -14.78 7.33 -1.76
CA ASP A 16 -14.75 5.91 -2.13
C ASP A 16 -13.46 5.54 -2.85
N GLN A 17 -13.03 6.36 -3.82
CA GLN A 17 -11.78 6.19 -4.53
C GLN A 17 -10.59 6.29 -3.58
N LYS A 18 -10.60 7.27 -2.66
CA LYS A 18 -9.56 7.40 -1.64
C LYS A 18 -9.47 6.15 -0.77
N THR A 19 -10.61 5.62 -0.35
CA THR A 19 -10.69 4.42 0.49
C THR A 19 -10.17 3.19 -0.26
N ALA A 20 -10.58 2.99 -1.51
CA ALA A 20 -10.11 1.88 -2.35
C ALA A 20 -8.59 1.94 -2.55
N ILE A 21 -8.04 3.12 -2.86
CA ILE A 21 -6.59 3.31 -3.04
C ILE A 21 -5.86 2.99 -1.74
N ASN A 22 -6.31 3.54 -0.60
CA ASN A 22 -5.70 3.25 0.70
C ASN A 22 -5.69 1.75 0.99
N ILE A 23 -6.79 1.04 0.76
CA ILE A 23 -6.86 -0.41 0.98
C ILE A 23 -5.84 -1.16 0.10
N ILE A 24 -5.75 -0.84 -1.19
CA ILE A 24 -4.81 -1.48 -2.12
C ILE A 24 -3.37 -1.27 -1.64
N TYR A 25 -3.02 -0.05 -1.25
CA TYR A 25 -1.68 0.26 -0.77
C TYR A 25 -1.34 -0.39 0.56
N THR A 26 -2.28 -0.39 1.52
CA THR A 26 -2.12 -1.10 2.78
C THR A 26 -1.91 -2.60 2.54
N PHE A 27 -2.65 -3.19 1.60
CA PHE A 27 -2.52 -4.62 1.27
C PHE A 27 -1.16 -4.94 0.65
N ASN A 28 -0.70 -4.11 -0.29
CA ASN A 28 0.63 -4.27 -0.89
C ASN A 28 1.75 -4.16 0.15
N TRP A 29 1.69 -3.15 1.02
CA TRP A 29 2.65 -2.99 2.11
C TRP A 29 2.65 -4.18 3.08
N MET A 30 1.46 -4.67 3.46
CA MET A 30 1.32 -5.84 4.31
C MET A 30 1.95 -7.07 3.64
N ASN A 31 1.75 -7.24 2.34
CA ASN A 31 2.33 -8.34 1.58
C ASN A 31 3.87 -8.26 1.52
N GLU A 32 4.44 -7.08 1.32
CA GLU A 32 5.90 -6.88 1.40
C GLU A 32 6.44 -7.23 2.80
N LYS A 33 5.73 -6.85 3.86
CA LYS A 33 6.10 -7.20 5.23
C LYS A 33 6.00 -8.68 5.51
N MET A 34 4.96 -9.35 5.00
CA MET A 34 4.82 -10.81 5.09
C MET A 34 5.97 -11.51 4.38
N LYS A 35 6.29 -11.12 3.13
CA LYS A 35 7.44 -11.67 2.40
C LYS A 35 8.74 -11.50 3.18
N ALA A 36 9.03 -10.28 3.64
CA ALA A 36 10.25 -10.03 4.42
C ALA A 36 10.30 -10.79 5.77
N MET A 37 9.15 -11.17 6.32
CA MET A 37 9.06 -12.01 7.51
C MET A 37 9.34 -13.48 7.17
N PHE A 38 8.75 -14.00 6.09
CA PHE A 38 8.93 -15.39 5.67
C PHE A 38 10.33 -15.64 5.05
N ASP A 39 10.90 -14.68 4.33
CA ASP A 39 12.28 -14.76 3.81
C ASP A 39 13.34 -14.82 4.93
N LYS A 40 12.96 -14.51 6.19
CA LYS A 40 13.83 -14.61 7.37
C LYS A 40 13.81 -15.98 8.03
N GLU A 41 12.88 -16.86 7.63
CA GLU A 41 12.75 -18.21 8.18
C GLU A 41 13.43 -19.29 7.30
N GLU A 42 14.02 -18.93 6.14
CA GLU A 42 14.99 -19.73 5.38
C GLU A 42 16.45 -19.43 5.77
#